data_AF-A0A959NXM1-F1
#
_entry.id   AF-A0A959NXM1-F1
#
_cell.length_a   1.000
_cell.length_b   1.000
_cell.length_c   1.000
_cell.angle_alpha   90.00
_cell.angle_beta   90.00
_cell.angle_gamma   90.00
#
_symmetry.space_group_name_H-M   'P 1'
#
loop_
_entity.id
_entity.type
_entity.pdbx_description
1 polymer ?
#
loop_
_entity_poly.entity_id
_entity_poly.type
_entity_poly.pdbx_seq_one_letter_code
_entity_poly.pdbx_strand_id
1 'polypeptide(L)'
;GQTVLPVIGVPMKSNFQDGLDSLLSIVQMPPGIPVATVTINGAKNAALLAIQIIATGDKDLQKKFVDYKSKMAEESMQKNDKIKDLK
;
A
#
# COMPACT_ATOMS: atom_id res chain seq x y z
N GLY A 1 -13.02 2.50 18.45
CA GLY A 1 -11.58 2.64 18.14
C GLY A 1 -10.93 3.43 19.25
N GLN A 2 -9.73 3.04 19.69
CA GLN A 2 -9.03 3.70 20.81
C GLN A 2 -8.27 4.97 20.40
N THR A 3 -8.21 5.29 19.10
CA THR A 3 -7.46 6.42 18.55
C THR A 3 -8.27 7.18 17.50
N VAL A 4 -7.97 8.47 17.35
CA VAL A 4 -8.46 9.34 16.27
C VAL A 4 -7.52 9.37 15.08
N LEU A 5 -6.34 8.76 15.20
CA LEU A 5 -5.36 8.71 14.11
C LEU A 5 -5.82 7.73 13.01
N PRO A 6 -5.43 7.97 11.75
CA PRO A 6 -5.65 7.01 10.67
C PRO A 6 -5.01 5.66 10.98
N VAL A 7 -5.72 4.57 10.72
CA VAL A 7 -5.25 3.19 10.90
C VAL A 7 -5.18 2.51 9.54
N ILE A 8 -4.03 1.90 9.24
CA ILE A 8 -3.81 1.10 8.03
C ILE A 8 -3.75 -0.37 8.42
N GLY A 9 -4.63 -1.19 7.83
CA GLY A 9 -4.71 -2.61 8.08
C GLY A 9 -3.95 -3.42 7.03
N VAL A 10 -3.07 -4.33 7.47
CA VAL A 10 -2.35 -5.26 6.58
C VAL A 10 -2.82 -6.68 6.87
N PRO A 11 -3.68 -7.26 6.00
CA PRO A 11 -4.09 -8.64 6.16
C PRO A 11 -2.89 -9.56 5.89
N MET A 12 -2.62 -10.45 6.82
CA MET A 12 -1.56 -11.45 6.67
C MET A 12 -2.13 -12.71 6.02
N LYS A 13 -1.35 -13.35 5.16
CA LYS A 13 -1.76 -14.61 4.54
C LYS A 13 -1.95 -15.67 5.63
N SER A 14 -3.14 -16.27 5.65
CA SER A 14 -3.47 -17.43 6.50
C SER A 14 -3.52 -18.71 5.65
N ASN A 15 -3.62 -19.86 6.30
CA ASN A 15 -3.78 -21.15 5.61
C ASN A 15 -5.18 -21.31 4.98
N PHE A 16 -6.14 -20.44 5.30
CA PHE A 16 -7.50 -20.52 4.80
C PHE A 16 -7.71 -19.54 3.64
N GLN A 17 -8.10 -20.07 2.46
CA GLN A 17 -8.43 -19.29 1.26
C GLN A 17 -7.43 -18.15 0.97
N ASP A 18 -6.13 -18.44 1.06
CA ASP A 18 -5.03 -17.51 0.81
C ASP A 18 -5.10 -16.17 1.60
N GLY A 19 -5.72 -16.16 2.78
CA GLY A 19 -5.84 -14.97 3.64
C GLY A 19 -7.11 -14.14 3.44
N LEU A 20 -8.12 -14.68 2.75
CA LEU A 20 -9.43 -14.02 2.59
C LEU A 20 -10.11 -13.74 3.94
N ASP A 21 -9.96 -14.64 4.91
CA ASP A 21 -10.44 -14.47 6.28
C ASP A 21 -9.79 -13.25 6.97
N SER A 22 -8.48 -13.10 6.79
CA SER A 22 -7.70 -11.99 7.32
C SER A 22 -8.08 -10.69 6.63
N LEU A 23 -8.33 -10.71 5.32
CA LEU A 23 -8.84 -9.54 4.60
C LEU A 23 -10.22 -9.10 5.12
N LEU A 24 -11.17 -10.05 5.19
CA LEU A 24 -12.55 -9.77 5.62
C LEU A 24 -12.63 -9.30 7.07
N SER A 25 -11.83 -9.87 7.97
CA SER A 25 -11.81 -9.46 9.38
C SER A 25 -11.29 -8.04 9.60
N ILE A 26 -10.50 -7.49 8.68
CA ILE A 26 -9.93 -6.13 8.78
C ILE A 26 -10.77 -5.11 8.00
N VAL A 27 -11.24 -5.46 6.79
CA VAL A 27 -11.95 -4.51 5.92
C VAL A 27 -13.40 -4.28 6.33
N GLN A 28 -14.05 -5.27 6.97
CA GLN A 28 -15.47 -5.22 7.35
C GLN A 28 -15.70 -4.43 8.64
N MET A 29 -15.31 -3.16 8.65
CA MET A 29 -15.52 -2.30 9.80
C MET A 29 -16.93 -1.68 9.81
N PRO A 30 -17.56 -1.52 10.99
CA PRO A 30 -18.87 -0.89 11.09
C PRO A 30 -18.79 0.62 10.77
N PRO A 31 -19.92 1.26 10.42
CA PRO A 31 -19.98 2.70 10.21
C PRO A 31 -19.40 3.50 11.39
N GLY A 32 -18.57 4.50 11.10
CA GLY A 32 -17.95 5.38 12.09
C GLY A 32 -16.58 4.94 12.62
N ILE A 33 -16.08 3.76 12.26
CA ILE A 33 -14.73 3.29 12.66
C ILE A 33 -13.95 2.84 11.41
N PRO A 34 -13.46 3.75 10.57
CA PRO A 34 -12.81 3.40 9.32
C PRO A 34 -11.41 2.78 9.53
N VAL A 35 -11.03 1.86 8.63
CA VAL A 35 -9.67 1.29 8.51
C VAL A 35 -9.28 1.30 7.04
N ALA A 36 -8.07 1.77 6.72
CA ALA A 36 -7.52 1.72 5.38
C ALA A 36 -6.83 0.37 5.14
N THR A 37 -7.55 -0.60 4.60
CA THR A 37 -7.02 -1.95 4.37
C THR A 37 -6.27 -2.03 3.04
N VAL A 38 -5.05 -2.58 3.05
CA VAL A 38 -4.26 -2.85 1.84
C VAL A 38 -4.34 -4.32 1.41
N THR A 39 -3.65 -4.68 0.33
CA THR A 39 -3.57 -6.06 -0.18
C THR A 39 -3.00 -7.04 0.85
N ILE A 40 -3.32 -8.32 0.73
CA ILE A 40 -2.77 -9.40 1.57
C ILE A 40 -1.24 -9.41 1.48
N ASN A 41 -0.56 -9.53 2.61
CA ASN A 41 0.90 -9.37 2.78
C ASN A 41 1.45 -8.05 2.20
N GLY A 42 0.61 -7.03 2.05
CA GLY A 42 0.91 -5.76 1.39
C GLY A 42 1.67 -4.76 2.26
N ALA A 43 2.60 -5.19 3.11
CA ALA A 43 3.31 -4.32 4.06
C ALA A 43 3.99 -3.13 3.36
N LYS A 44 4.55 -3.34 2.17
CA LYS A 44 5.13 -2.25 1.35
C LYS A 44 4.07 -1.21 0.97
N ASN A 45 2.88 -1.64 0.54
CA ASN A 45 1.80 -0.74 0.19
C ASN A 45 1.28 0.02 1.41
N ALA A 46 1.23 -0.63 2.58
CA ALA A 46 0.89 0.03 3.83
C ALA A 46 1.88 1.16 4.19
N ALA A 47 3.18 0.90 4.07
CA ALA A 47 4.21 1.91 4.29
C ALA A 47 4.11 3.07 3.29
N LEU A 48 3.87 2.76 2.00
CA LEU A 48 3.70 3.80 0.97
C LEU A 48 2.43 4.64 1.21
N LEU A 49 1.33 4.02 1.64
CA LEU A 49 0.11 4.74 2.00
C LEU A 49 0.33 5.65 3.21
N ALA A 50 1.04 5.17 4.24
CA ALA A 50 1.41 5.99 5.39
C ALA A 50 2.25 7.21 4.98
N ILE A 51 3.27 7.00 4.13
CA ILE A 51 4.09 8.09 3.56
C ILE A 51 3.21 9.07 2.78
N GLN A 52 2.29 8.57 1.95
CA GLN A 52 1.39 9.41 1.17
C GLN A 52 0.48 10.27 2.05
N ILE A 53 -0.04 9.72 3.17
CA ILE A 53 -0.83 10.48 4.15
C ILE A 53 0.03 11.58 4.78
N ILE A 54 1.23 11.26 5.26
CA ILE A 54 2.13 12.23 5.90
C ILE A 54 2.56 13.32 4.91
N ALA A 55 2.86 12.95 3.66
CA ALA A 55 3.27 13.86 2.59
C ALA A 55 2.21 14.91 2.23
N THR A 56 0.94 14.72 2.60
CA THR A 56 -0.08 15.77 2.41
C THR A 56 0.21 17.03 3.24
N GLY A 57 0.94 16.89 4.36
CA GLY A 57 1.38 17.99 5.22
C GLY A 57 2.87 18.32 5.14
N ASP A 58 3.66 17.54 4.39
CA ASP A 58 5.12 17.68 4.29
C ASP A 58 5.55 17.76 2.81
N LYS A 59 5.91 18.97 2.36
CA LYS A 59 6.30 19.26 0.97
C LYS A 59 7.61 18.56 0.56
N ASP A 60 8.56 18.42 1.47
CA ASP A 60 9.84 17.80 1.18
C ASP A 60 9.65 16.28 1.00
N LEU A 61 8.84 15.67 1.86
CA LEU A 61 8.45 14.28 1.73
C LEU A 61 7.60 14.04 0.47
N GLN A 62 6.69 14.96 0.15
CA GLN A 62 5.89 14.91 -1.08
C GLN A 62 6.78 14.86 -2.32
N LYS A 63 7.78 15.74 -2.41
CA LYS A 63 8.74 15.74 -3.51
C LYS A 63 9.49 14.40 -3.62
N LYS A 64 10.03 13.91 -2.49
CA LYS A 64 10.71 12.60 -2.45
C LYS A 64 9.79 11.44 -2.90
N PHE A 65 8.53 11.49 -2.53
CA PHE A 65 7.55 10.46 -2.92
C PHE A 65 7.21 10.52 -4.42
N VAL A 66 7.11 11.71 -5.00
CA VAL A 66 6.95 11.89 -6.45
C VAL A 66 8.16 11.32 -7.19
N ASP A 67 9.38 11.67 -6.78
CA ASP A 67 10.61 11.16 -7.38
C ASP A 67 10.69 9.62 -7.30
N TYR A 68 10.31 9.05 -6.14
CA TYR A 68 10.21 7.60 -5.97
C TYR A 68 9.25 6.94 -6.98
N LYS A 69 8.08 7.55 -7.20
CA LYS A 69 7.07 7.02 -8.15
C LYS A 69 7.56 7.12 -9.59
N SER A 70 8.21 8.23 -9.97
CA SER A 70 8.82 8.40 -11.30
C SER A 70 9.89 7.35 -11.57
N LYS A 71 10.82 7.16 -10.63
CA LYS A 71 11.89 6.14 -10.75
C LYS A 71 11.32 4.74 -10.90
N MET A 72 10.29 4.39 -10.14
CA MET A 72 9.64 3.07 -10.24
C MET A 72 8.96 2.85 -11.60
N ALA A 73 8.37 3.89 -12.20
CA ALA A 73 7.81 3.81 -13.54
C ALA A 73 8.90 3.59 -14.60
N GLU A 74 10.02 4.33 -14.51
CA GLU A 74 11.18 4.14 -15.37
C GLU A 74 11.76 2.73 -15.28
N GLU A 75 11.98 2.22 -14.06
CA GLU A 75 12.47 0.86 -13.83
C GLU A 75 11.54 -0.20 -14.44
N SER A 76 10.22 0.03 -14.39
CA SER A 76 9.24 -0.88 -14.98
C SER A 76 9.28 -0.86 -16.51
N MET A 77 9.44 0.32 -17.12
CA MET A 77 9.57 0.45 -18.57
C MET A 77 10.85 -0.23 -19.07
N GLN A 78 11.98 0.02 -18.41
CA GLN A 78 13.26 -0.60 -18.75
C GLN A 78 13.22 -2.14 -18.67
N LYS A 79 12.51 -2.70 -17.68
CA LYS A 79 12.31 -4.16 -17.58
C LYS A 79 11.46 -4.70 -18.73
N ASN A 80 10.42 -3.98 -19.13
CA ASN A 80 9.58 -4.37 -20.26
C ASN A 80 10.36 -4.37 -21.58
N ASP A 81 11.21 -3.38 -21.81
CA ASP A 81 12.01 -3.30 -23.04
C ASP A 81 13.04 -4.44 -23.12
N LYS A 82 13.74 -4.74 -22.01
CA LYS A 82 14.63 -5.91 -21.93
C LYS A 82 13.93 -7.23 -22.23
N ILE A 83 12.66 -7.39 -21.82
CA ILE A 83 11.88 -8.60 -22.11
C ILE A 83 11.50 -8.67 -23.60
N LYS A 84 11.27 -7.54 -24.27
CA LYS A 84 10.99 -7.51 -25.71
C LYS A 84 12.22 -7.89 -26.54
N ASP A 85 13.40 -7.45 -26.13
CA ASP A 85 14.66 -7.74 -26.83
C ASP A 85 15.13 -9.20 -26.69
N LEU A 86 14.55 -9.96 -25.75
CA LEU A 86 14.81 -11.38 -25.51
C LEU A 86 13.86 -12.32 -26.26
N LYS A 87 12.90 -11.78 -27.03
CA LYS A 87 11.95 -12.54 -27.86
C LYS A 87 12.30 -12.40 -29.33
#